data_AF-V4B6K9-F1
#
_entry.id   AF-V4B6K9-F1
#
_cell.length_a   1.000
_cell.length_b   1.000
_cell.length_c   1.000
_cell.angle_alpha   90.00
_cell.angle_beta   90.00
_cell.angle_gamma   90.00
#
_symmetry.space_group_name_H-M   'P 1'
#
loop_
_entity.id
_entity.type
_entity.pdbx_description
1 polymer ?
#
loop_
_entity_poly.entity_id
_entity_poly.type
_entity_poly.pdbx_seq_one_letter_code
_entity_poly.pdbx_strand_id
1 'polypeptide(L)' 'EDLVSCSDCGRSGHPSCLQFTDNMIVSVKKYPWQCIECKSCGLCGTSDNDDQLLFCDDCDRGYHMYCLNPPLQEPPEG' A
#
# COMPACT_ATOMS: atom_id res chain seq x y z
N GLU A 1 6.37 20.15 -0.32
CA GLU A 1 5.88 19.10 0.59
C GLU A 1 7.03 18.17 0.93
N ASP A 2 6.98 17.48 2.07
CA ASP A 2 7.99 16.47 2.41
C ASP A 2 7.82 15.24 1.54
N LEU A 3 8.93 14.60 1.16
CA LEU A 3 8.91 13.35 0.42
C LEU A 3 8.51 12.17 1.33
N VAL A 4 7.80 11.21 0.75
CA VAL A 4 7.61 9.88 1.31
C VAL A 4 8.59 8.93 0.64
N SER A 5 9.30 8.14 1.43
CA SER A 5 10.39 7.28 0.97
C SER A 5 10.12 5.82 1.30
N CYS A 6 10.30 4.94 0.32
CA CYS A 6 10.14 3.50 0.49
C CYS A 6 11.19 2.98 1.46
N SER A 7 10.75 2.19 2.46
CA SER A 7 11.64 1.57 3.45
C SER A 7 12.61 0.55 2.84
N ASP A 8 12.25 -0.04 1.69
CA ASP A 8 12.95 -1.20 1.16
C ASP A 8 13.95 -0.84 0.06
N CYS A 9 13.58 0.11 -0.81
CA CYS A 9 14.41 0.50 -1.96
C CYS A 9 14.85 1.97 -1.96
N GLY A 10 14.36 2.78 -1.02
CA GLY A 10 14.71 4.20 -0.90
C GLY A 10 14.14 5.11 -1.99
N ARG A 11 13.32 4.61 -2.93
CA ARG A 11 12.60 5.45 -3.88
C ARG A 11 11.69 6.42 -3.14
N SER A 12 11.70 7.67 -3.54
CA SER A 12 10.91 8.73 -2.91
C SER A 12 9.95 9.38 -3.90
N GLY A 13 8.81 9.83 -3.40
CA GLY A 13 7.82 10.58 -4.16
C GLY A 13 7.19 11.68 -3.33
N HIS A 14 6.77 12.74 -4.00
CA HIS A 14 5.87 13.72 -3.39
C HIS A 14 4.51 13.07 -3.16
N PRO A 15 3.86 13.25 -1.99
CA PRO A 15 2.50 12.76 -1.76
C PRO A 15 1.50 13.16 -2.84
N SER A 16 1.55 14.41 -3.33
CA SER A 16 0.70 14.87 -4.43
C SER A 16 0.93 14.09 -5.74
N CYS A 17 2.18 13.78 -6.08
CA CYS A 17 2.53 12.97 -7.26
C CYS A 17 2.10 11.51 -7.12
N LEU A 18 2.07 10.98 -5.89
CA LEU A 18 1.59 9.64 -5.56
C LEU A 18 0.06 9.59 -5.38
N GLN A 19 -0.64 10.71 -5.56
CA GLN A 19 -2.09 10.84 -5.42
C GLN A 19 -2.60 10.47 -4.01
N PHE A 20 -1.79 10.72 -2.98
CA PHE A 20 -2.18 10.42 -1.60
C PHE A 20 -3.24 11.41 -1.09
N THR A 21 -4.25 10.87 -0.41
CA THR A 21 -5.22 11.66 0.35
C THR A 21 -4.58 12.21 1.64
N ASP A 22 -5.21 13.23 2.25
CA ASP A 22 -4.72 13.80 3.51
C ASP A 22 -4.57 12.74 4.62
N ASN A 23 -5.52 11.80 4.70
CA ASN A 23 -5.46 10.70 5.67
C ASN A 23 -4.28 9.76 5.38
N MET A 24 -4.05 9.43 4.11
CA MET A 24 -2.95 8.58 3.69
C MET A 24 -1.59 9.21 4.02
N ILE A 25 -1.42 10.52 3.82
CA ILE A 25 -0.20 11.27 4.19
C ILE A 25 0.13 11.11 5.67
N VAL A 26 -0.89 11.19 6.54
CA VAL A 26 -0.73 11.00 7.98
C VAL A 26 -0.43 9.54 8.32
N SER A 27 -1.06 8.60 7.63
CA SER A 27 -0.89 7.16 7.85
C SER A 27 0.49 6.66 7.44
N VAL A 28 0.96 6.94 6.22
CA VAL A 28 2.24 6.40 5.69
C VAL A 28 3.46 6.87 6.46
N LYS A 29 3.36 7.95 7.24
CA LYS A 29 4.43 8.42 8.14
C LYS A 29 4.52 7.62 9.45
N LYS A 30 3.51 6.80 9.79
CA LYS A 30 3.44 6.06 11.08
C LYS A 30 4.12 4.69 11.03
N TYR A 31 4.48 4.19 9.85
CA TYR A 31 5.07 2.86 9.68
C TYR A 31 5.99 2.83 8.45
N PRO A 32 6.81 1.77 8.27
CA PRO A 32 7.66 1.61 7.10
C PRO A 32 6.81 1.45 5.84
N TRP A 33 6.57 2.55 5.13
CA TRP A 33 5.84 2.54 3.88
C TRP A 33 6.69 1.92 2.77
N GLN A 34 6.08 1.06 1.97
CA GLN A 34 6.69 0.47 0.77
C GLN A 34 6.13 1.15 -0.48
N CYS A 35 6.94 1.42 -1.50
CA CYS A 35 6.42 1.87 -2.80
C CYS A 35 5.66 0.75 -3.53
N ILE A 36 4.99 1.08 -4.64
CA ILE A 36 4.21 0.13 -5.43
C ILE A 36 4.99 -1.14 -5.81
N GLU A 37 6.25 -0.99 -6.22
CA GLU A 37 7.13 -2.11 -6.61
C GLU A 37 7.62 -2.97 -5.44
N CYS A 38 7.58 -2.44 -4.21
CA CYS A 38 8.05 -3.15 -3.02
C CYS A 38 6.88 -3.60 -2.14
N LYS A 39 5.63 -3.35 -2.54
CA LYS A 39 4.48 -3.58 -1.67
C LYS A 39 4.35 -5.06 -1.38
N SER A 40 4.26 -5.38 -0.09
CA SER A 40 3.98 -6.73 0.38
C SER A 40 2.64 -6.78 1.11
N CYS A 41 2.01 -7.96 1.12
CA CYS A 41 0.79 -8.17 1.87
C CYS A 41 1.06 -8.14 3.37
N GLY A 42 0.32 -7.32 4.12
CA GLY A 42 0.44 -7.21 5.56
C GLY A 42 0.01 -8.45 6.37
N LEU A 43 -0.48 -9.51 5.71
CA LEU A 43 -0.92 -10.76 6.35
C LEU A 43 0.04 -11.91 6.09
N CYS A 44 0.49 -12.10 4.85
CA CYS A 44 1.42 -13.19 4.49
C CYS A 44 2.87 -12.73 4.28
N GLY A 45 3.11 -11.43 4.13
CA GLY A 45 4.44 -10.85 3.94
C GLY A 45 5.03 -11.01 2.53
N THR A 46 4.30 -11.58 1.57
CA THR A 46 4.79 -11.76 0.20
C THR A 46 4.30 -10.64 -0.73
N SER A 47 5.00 -10.43 -1.84
CA SER A 47 4.65 -9.52 -2.93
C SER A 47 4.25 -10.26 -4.22
N ASP A 48 4.10 -11.58 -4.16
CA ASP A 48 3.65 -12.41 -5.29
C ASP A 48 2.17 -12.14 -5.60
N ASN A 49 1.66 -12.51 -6.79
CA ASN A 49 0.24 -12.31 -7.16
C ASN A 49 -0.19 -10.85 -6.96
N ASP A 50 0.54 -9.93 -7.58
CA ASP A 50 0.32 -8.48 -7.54
C ASP A 50 -1.06 -8.07 -8.08
N ASP A 51 -1.58 -8.81 -9.05
CA ASP A 51 -2.95 -8.70 -9.58
C ASP A 51 -4.04 -8.89 -8.51
N GLN A 52 -3.72 -9.59 -7.42
CA GLN A 52 -4.63 -9.82 -6.30
C GLN A 52 -4.30 -9.00 -5.06
N LEU A 53 -3.29 -8.11 -5.12
CA LEU A 53 -2.82 -7.30 -4.00
C LEU A 53 -3.56 -5.94 -3.99
N LEU A 54 -4.52 -5.80 -3.09
CA LEU A 54 -5.24 -4.53 -2.89
C LEU A 54 -4.40 -3.54 -2.08
N PHE A 55 -4.51 -2.25 -2.39
CA PHE A 55 -3.96 -1.17 -1.57
C PHE A 55 -5.10 -0.48 -0.84
N CYS A 56 -4.91 -0.24 0.46
CA CYS A 56 -5.90 0.46 1.27
C CYS A 56 -5.90 1.97 0.97
N ASP A 57 -7.05 2.55 0.62
CA ASP A 57 -7.17 3.99 0.26
C ASP A 57 -6.91 4.97 1.43
N ASP A 58 -6.83 4.48 2.66
CA ASP A 58 -6.55 5.28 3.85
C ASP A 58 -5.11 5.18 4.36
N CYS A 59 -4.38 4.15 3.96
CA CYS A 59 -3.08 3.83 4.56
C CYS A 59 -2.06 3.21 3.57
N ASP A 60 -2.45 2.93 2.34
CA ASP A 60 -1.62 2.36 1.29
C ASP A 60 -0.94 1.03 1.68
N ARG A 61 -1.45 0.31 2.70
CA ARG A 61 -0.98 -1.05 3.00
C ARG A 61 -1.52 -2.03 1.98
N GLY A 62 -0.69 -3.00 1.61
CA GLY A 62 -1.04 -4.08 0.69
C GLY A 62 -1.74 -5.23 1.40
N TYR A 63 -2.79 -5.78 0.82
CA TYR A 63 -3.45 -7.00 1.28
C TYR A 63 -3.92 -7.84 0.09
N HIS A 64 -3.51 -9.11 0.02
CA HIS A 64 -4.08 -10.00 -0.98
C HIS A 64 -5.55 -10.25 -0.69
N MET A 65 -6.38 -10.22 -1.73
CA MET A 65 -7.80 -10.53 -1.64
C MET A 65 -8.06 -11.88 -0.97
N TYR A 66 -7.24 -12.89 -1.29
CA TYR A 66 -7.33 -14.24 -0.73
C TYR A 66 -6.77 -14.38 0.70
N CYS A 67 -5.98 -13.41 1.17
CA CYS A 67 -5.47 -13.41 2.55
C CYS A 67 -6.48 -12.80 3.55
N LEU A 68 -7.46 -12.04 3.07
CA LEU A 68 -8.51 -11.47 3.91
C LEU A 68 -9.42 -12.55 4.51
N ASN A 69 -10.13 -12.22 5.59
CA ASN A 69 -11.09 -13.10 6.22
C ASN A 69 -12.42 -12.34 6.49
N PRO A 70 -13.48 -12.58 5.70
CA PRO A 70 -13.55 -13.54 4.59
C PRO A 70 -12.69 -13.11 3.38
N PRO A 71 -12.23 -14.07 2.54
CA PRO A 71 -11.56 -13.75 1.28
C PRO A 71 -12.45 -12.97 0.33
N LEU A 72 -11.88 -12.03 -0.42
CA LEU A 72 -12.56 -11.35 -1.52
C LEU A 72 -12.27 -12.08 -2.84
N GLN A 73 -13.25 -12.12 -3.75
CA GLN A 73 -13.07 -12.69 -5.10
C GLN A 73 -12.77 -11.62 -6.14
N GLU A 74 -13.20 -10.40 -5.91
CA GLU A 74 -13.01 -9.26 -6.79
C GLU A 74 -12.64 -8.02 -5.97
N PRO A 75 -11.92 -7.06 -6.56
CA PRO A 75 -11.66 -5.78 -5.93
C PRO A 75 -12.99 -5.08 -5.58
N PRO A 76 -13.11 -4.46 -4.39
CA PRO A 76 -14.28 -3.67 -4.06
C PRO A 76 -14.51 -2.54 -5.07
N GLU A 77 -15.77 -2.18 -5.31
CA GLU A 77 -16.11 -0.95 -6.02
C GLU A 77 -15.76 0.26 -5.14
N GLY A 78 -15.11 1.26 -5.75
CA GLY A 78 -14.72 2.52 -5.13
C GLY A 78 -15.57 3.70 -5.60
#